data_AF-A0A7S2STJ0-F1
#
_entry.id   AF-A0A7S2STJ0-F1
#
_cell.length_a   1.000
_cell.length_b   1.000
_cell.length_c   1.000
_cell.angle_alpha   90.00
_cell.angle_beta   90.00
_cell.angle_gamma   90.00
#
_symmetry.space_group_name_H-M   'P 1'
#
loop_
_entity.id
_entity.type
_entity.pdbx_description
1 polymer ?
#
loop_
_entity_poly.entity_id
_entity_poly.type
_entity_poly.pdbx_seq_one_letter_code
_entity_poly.pdbx_strand_id
1 'polypeptide(L)'
;EARWLLYRRPQLAVVLVGERADSAKYVALKQQAARDCGIRTVDVRVSSSHDEEDLVRHVRRLDADPAIDGVLVQLPLPRKMNQARVLSAISAEKDVDGFHPQNLGALALVGEAHRRRFMTDACTRTSSEANVPALPLASLPFNVPCTALACIELLDHYGVDLA
;
A
#
# COMPACT_ATOMS: atom_id res chain seq x y z
N GLU A 1 -23.86 9.80 -4.31
CA GLU A 1 -23.49 9.29 -5.66
C GLU A 1 -22.97 10.33 -6.66
N ALA A 2 -23.24 11.64 -6.49
CA ALA A 2 -22.89 12.70 -7.45
C ALA A 2 -21.38 13.00 -7.64
N ARG A 3 -20.49 12.51 -6.75
CA ARG A 3 -19.05 12.82 -6.76
C ARG A 3 -18.29 12.32 -8.00
N TRP A 4 -18.86 11.36 -8.74
CA TRP A 4 -18.22 10.71 -9.90
C TRP A 4 -18.90 11.05 -11.24
N LEU A 5 -19.72 12.11 -11.30
CA LEU A 5 -20.43 12.48 -12.53
C LEU A 5 -19.49 13.00 -13.63
N LEU A 6 -18.29 13.47 -13.27
CA LEU A 6 -17.29 14.01 -14.20
C LEU A 6 -16.00 13.17 -14.30
N TYR A 7 -15.84 12.13 -13.47
CA TYR A 7 -14.62 11.32 -13.39
C TYR A 7 -14.91 9.84 -13.23
N ARG A 8 -14.02 8.98 -13.76
CA ARG A 8 -14.11 7.53 -13.54
C ARG A 8 -13.96 7.21 -12.05
N ARG A 9 -14.78 6.29 -11.55
CA ARG A 9 -14.61 5.73 -10.20
C ARG A 9 -13.27 4.98 -10.10
N PRO A 10 -12.51 5.13 -9.00
CA PRO A 10 -11.33 4.33 -8.77
C PRO A 10 -11.65 2.84 -8.75
N GLN A 11 -10.72 2.01 -9.19
CA GLN A 11 -10.85 0.55 -9.19
C GLN A 11 -9.68 -0.12 -8.46
N LEU A 12 -10.04 -0.99 -7.51
CA LEU A 12 -9.11 -1.81 -6.74
C LEU A 12 -9.26 -3.28 -7.13
N ALA A 13 -8.22 -3.88 -7.68
CA ALA A 13 -8.14 -5.33 -7.87
C ALA A 13 -7.66 -6.00 -6.57
N VAL A 14 -8.40 -7.02 -6.12
CA VAL A 14 -8.06 -7.80 -4.93
C VAL A 14 -7.86 -9.26 -5.32
N VAL A 15 -6.64 -9.75 -5.19
CA VAL A 15 -6.24 -11.11 -5.51
C VAL A 15 -6.21 -11.96 -4.24
N LEU A 16 -6.95 -13.06 -4.22
CA LEU A 16 -6.91 -14.05 -3.16
C LEU A 16 -6.48 -15.40 -3.72
N VAL A 17 -5.47 -16.01 -3.11
CA VAL A 17 -4.94 -17.33 -3.49
C VAL A 17 -5.38 -18.39 -2.49
N GLY A 18 -6.10 -19.40 -2.96
CA GLY A 18 -6.69 -20.46 -2.15
C GLY A 18 -7.97 -20.04 -1.41
N GLU A 19 -8.34 -20.84 -0.41
CA GLU A 19 -9.66 -20.77 0.24
C GLU A 19 -9.58 -20.58 1.76
N ARG A 20 -8.49 -19.97 2.24
CA ARG A 20 -8.30 -19.66 3.64
C ARG A 20 -9.43 -18.77 4.16
N ALA A 21 -10.19 -19.26 5.15
CA ALA A 21 -11.37 -18.58 5.66
C ALA A 21 -11.06 -17.23 6.32
N ASP A 22 -9.93 -17.12 7.02
CA ASP A 22 -9.46 -15.88 7.61
C ASP A 22 -9.13 -14.84 6.51
N SER A 23 -8.34 -15.22 5.51
CA SER A 23 -8.02 -14.38 4.35
C SER A 23 -9.27 -13.93 3.60
N ALA A 24 -10.23 -14.83 3.37
CA ALA A 24 -11.49 -14.50 2.70
C ALA A 24 -12.32 -13.47 3.48
N LYS A 25 -12.37 -13.58 4.81
CA LYS A 25 -13.04 -12.60 5.66
C LYS A 25 -12.36 -11.23 5.59
N TYR A 26 -11.04 -11.17 5.66
CA TYR A 26 -10.31 -9.91 5.52
C TYR A 26 -10.52 -9.25 4.15
N VAL A 27 -10.50 -10.04 3.08
CA VAL A 27 -10.80 -9.56 1.73
C VAL A 27 -12.22 -8.98 1.65
N ALA A 28 -13.22 -9.66 2.22
CA ALA A 28 -14.59 -9.17 2.23
C ALA A 28 -14.71 -7.82 2.96
N LEU A 29 -14.05 -7.66 4.10
CA LEU A 29 -14.01 -6.40 4.85
C LEU A 29 -13.35 -5.27 4.05
N LYS A 30 -12.19 -5.53 3.44
CA LYS A 30 -11.48 -4.56 2.59
C LYS A 30 -12.35 -4.12 1.41
N GLN A 31 -12.99 -5.07 0.74
CA GLN A 31 -13.86 -4.76 -0.39
C GLN A 31 -15.12 -3.98 0.04
N GLN A 32 -15.68 -4.29 1.22
CA GLN A 32 -16.82 -3.54 1.75
C GLN A 32 -16.44 -2.09 2.03
N ALA A 33 -15.33 -1.86 2.74
CA ALA A 33 -14.82 -0.51 3.00
C ALA A 33 -14.55 0.26 1.69
N ALA A 34 -13.97 -0.40 0.68
CA ALA A 34 -13.77 0.21 -0.63
C ALA A 34 -15.10 0.64 -1.28
N ARG A 35 -16.11 -0.24 -1.27
CA ARG A 35 -17.45 0.08 -1.80
C ARG A 35 -18.13 1.22 -1.06
N ASP A 36 -18.02 1.26 0.27
CA ASP A 36 -18.57 2.33 1.11
C ASP A 36 -17.94 3.70 0.77
N CYS A 37 -16.66 3.71 0.35
CA CYS A 37 -15.97 4.88 -0.18
C CYS A 37 -16.28 5.18 -1.66
N GLY A 38 -17.11 4.37 -2.33
CA GLY A 38 -17.45 4.50 -3.75
C GLY A 38 -16.39 3.97 -4.72
N ILE A 39 -15.40 3.23 -4.22
CA ILE A 39 -14.37 2.54 -5.02
C ILE A 39 -14.96 1.25 -5.58
N ARG A 40 -14.73 0.98 -6.87
CA ARG A 40 -15.10 -0.28 -7.50
C ARG A 40 -14.06 -1.34 -7.17
N THR A 41 -14.49 -2.57 -6.92
CA THR A 41 -13.59 -3.68 -6.59
C THR A 41 -13.68 -4.78 -7.63
N VAL A 42 -12.53 -5.30 -8.06
CA VAL A 42 -12.42 -6.50 -8.90
C VAL A 42 -11.89 -7.63 -8.03
N ASP A 43 -12.70 -8.66 -7.79
CA ASP A 43 -12.30 -9.84 -7.01
C ASP A 43 -11.68 -10.89 -7.93
N VAL A 44 -10.44 -11.30 -7.64
CA VAL A 44 -9.69 -12.29 -8.42
C VAL A 44 -9.34 -13.46 -7.52
N ARG A 45 -10.01 -14.59 -7.73
CA ARG A 45 -9.76 -15.84 -7.00
C ARG A 45 -8.85 -16.74 -7.81
N VAL A 46 -7.71 -17.11 -7.22
CA VAL A 46 -6.72 -18.01 -7.82
C VAL A 46 -6.65 -19.27 -6.97
N SER A 47 -6.76 -20.45 -7.58
CA SER A 47 -6.61 -21.71 -6.83
C SER A 47 -5.20 -21.83 -6.26
N SER A 48 -5.08 -22.38 -5.04
CA SER A 48 -3.78 -22.71 -4.43
C SER A 48 -2.99 -23.77 -5.20
N SER A 49 -3.62 -24.47 -6.15
CA SER A 49 -2.96 -25.42 -7.04
C SER A 49 -2.10 -24.76 -8.12
N HIS A 50 -2.37 -23.49 -8.48
CA HIS A 50 -1.59 -22.75 -9.49
C HIS A 50 -0.10 -22.70 -9.12
N ASP A 51 0.74 -22.58 -10.12
CA ASP A 51 2.14 -22.25 -9.91
C ASP A 51 2.31 -20.75 -9.61
N GLU A 52 3.51 -20.38 -9.19
CA GLU A 52 3.84 -18.98 -8.91
C GLU A 52 3.85 -18.11 -10.18
N GLU A 53 4.22 -18.69 -11.33
CA GLU A 53 4.35 -17.97 -12.60
C GLU A 53 2.98 -17.50 -13.12
N ASP A 54 1.96 -18.34 -13.00
CA ASP A 54 0.58 -18.05 -13.33
C ASP A 54 0.03 -16.92 -12.47
N LEU A 55 0.33 -16.94 -11.15
CA LEU A 55 -0.04 -15.87 -10.24
C LEU A 55 0.65 -14.55 -10.64
N VAL A 56 1.95 -14.58 -10.90
CA VAL A 56 2.70 -13.40 -11.37
C VAL A 56 2.13 -12.87 -12.68
N ARG A 57 1.76 -13.75 -13.63
CA ARG A 57 1.14 -13.36 -14.90
C ARG A 57 -0.23 -12.71 -14.68
N HIS A 58 -1.04 -13.24 -13.78
CA HIS A 58 -2.32 -12.63 -13.41
C HIS A 58 -2.14 -11.26 -12.78
N VAL A 59 -1.20 -11.12 -11.84
CA VAL A 59 -0.88 -9.83 -11.20
C VAL A 59 -0.42 -8.80 -12.25
N ARG A 60 0.51 -9.17 -13.14
CA ARG A 60 0.98 -8.28 -14.22
C ARG A 60 -0.14 -7.85 -15.17
N ARG A 61 -1.10 -8.74 -15.46
CA ARG A 61 -2.26 -8.39 -16.29
C ARG A 61 -3.14 -7.34 -15.62
N LEU A 62 -3.36 -7.46 -14.31
CA LEU A 62 -4.13 -6.48 -13.52
C LEU A 62 -3.38 -5.15 -13.42
N ASP A 63 -2.06 -5.22 -13.20
CA ASP A 63 -1.18 -4.06 -13.12
C ASP A 63 -1.12 -3.29 -14.45
N ALA A 64 -1.10 -3.99 -15.58
CA ALA A 64 -1.10 -3.38 -16.91
C ALA A 64 -2.46 -2.81 -17.33
N ASP A 65 -3.56 -3.17 -16.66
CA ASP A 65 -4.90 -2.70 -17.02
C ASP A 65 -5.08 -1.22 -16.60
N PRO A 66 -5.28 -0.27 -17.55
CA PRO A 66 -5.51 1.13 -17.22
C PRO A 66 -6.85 1.34 -16.48
N ALA A 67 -7.76 0.36 -16.48
CA ALA A 67 -8.99 0.37 -15.71
C ALA A 67 -8.74 0.20 -14.20
N ILE A 68 -7.60 -0.39 -13.80
CA ILE A 68 -7.24 -0.70 -12.42
C ILE A 68 -6.27 0.35 -11.87
N ASP A 69 -6.61 0.97 -10.75
CA ASP A 69 -5.78 2.00 -10.10
C ASP A 69 -4.92 1.44 -8.97
N GLY A 70 -5.30 0.28 -8.42
CA GLY A 70 -4.56 -0.37 -7.34
C GLY A 70 -4.72 -1.88 -7.39
N VAL A 71 -3.67 -2.59 -6.99
CA VAL A 71 -3.64 -4.05 -6.90
C VAL A 71 -3.24 -4.45 -5.50
N LEU A 72 -4.05 -5.33 -4.90
CA LEU A 72 -3.82 -5.90 -3.58
C LEU A 72 -3.74 -7.42 -3.71
N VAL A 73 -2.65 -8.02 -3.21
CA VAL A 73 -2.51 -9.48 -3.13
C VAL A 73 -2.63 -9.91 -1.67
N GLN A 74 -3.70 -10.62 -1.33
CA GLN A 74 -3.96 -11.01 0.05
C GLN A 74 -2.94 -12.04 0.55
N LEU A 75 -2.25 -11.67 1.62
CA LEU A 75 -1.30 -12.52 2.34
C LEU A 75 -1.98 -13.34 3.47
N PRO A 76 -1.34 -14.44 3.91
CA PRO A 76 -0.13 -15.03 3.33
C PRO A 76 -0.45 -15.90 2.11
N LEU A 77 0.46 -15.92 1.14
CA LEU A 77 0.42 -16.86 0.02
C LEU A 77 0.73 -18.30 0.46
N PRO A 78 0.34 -19.32 -0.35
CA PRO A 78 0.80 -20.69 -0.15
C PRO A 78 2.32 -20.79 -0.02
N ARG A 79 2.81 -21.69 0.85
CA ARG A 79 4.26 -21.83 1.17
C ARG A 79 5.17 -22.09 -0.05
N LYS A 80 4.62 -22.65 -1.11
CA LYS A 80 5.36 -22.93 -2.36
C LYS A 80 5.61 -21.68 -3.22
N MET A 81 5.02 -20.53 -2.88
CA MET A 81 5.15 -19.29 -3.62
C MET A 81 6.00 -18.27 -2.86
N ASN A 82 6.90 -17.61 -3.58
CA ASN A 82 7.70 -16.50 -3.11
C ASN A 82 6.87 -15.21 -3.09
N GLN A 83 6.52 -14.75 -1.89
CA GLN A 83 5.74 -13.52 -1.69
C GLN A 83 6.44 -12.29 -2.26
N ALA A 84 7.75 -12.14 -2.05
CA ALA A 84 8.48 -10.97 -2.54
C ALA A 84 8.46 -10.90 -4.08
N ARG A 85 8.54 -12.04 -4.76
CA ARG A 85 8.45 -12.11 -6.23
C ARG A 85 7.06 -11.70 -6.73
N VAL A 86 6.00 -12.14 -6.05
CA VAL A 86 4.62 -11.78 -6.42
C VAL A 86 4.34 -10.30 -6.15
N LEU A 87 4.75 -9.78 -5.00
CA LEU A 87 4.53 -8.36 -4.65
C LEU A 87 5.35 -7.42 -5.54
N SER A 88 6.57 -7.81 -5.92
CA SER A 88 7.40 -7.03 -6.85
C SER A 88 6.90 -7.08 -8.31
N ALA A 89 5.86 -7.86 -8.61
CA ALA A 89 5.22 -7.85 -9.93
C ALA A 89 4.15 -6.76 -10.07
N ILE A 90 3.78 -6.10 -8.96
CA ILE A 90 2.90 -4.92 -8.93
C ILE A 90 3.77 -3.69 -9.12
N SER A 91 3.38 -2.76 -10.00
CA SER A 91 4.06 -1.47 -10.11
C SER A 91 4.00 -0.70 -8.80
N ALA A 92 5.05 0.07 -8.47
CA ALA A 92 5.09 0.82 -7.22
C ALA A 92 3.90 1.78 -7.07
N GLU A 93 3.43 2.32 -8.19
CA GLU A 93 2.30 3.24 -8.30
C GLU A 93 0.96 2.56 -7.94
N LYS A 94 0.78 1.29 -8.31
CA LYS A 94 -0.45 0.52 -8.04
C LYS A 94 -0.39 -0.34 -6.78
N ASP A 95 0.76 -0.38 -6.09
CA ASP A 95 0.96 -1.11 -4.85
C ASP A 95 0.30 -0.41 -3.64
N VAL A 96 -0.98 -0.68 -3.43
CA VAL A 96 -1.77 -0.05 -2.36
C VAL A 96 -1.44 -0.55 -0.96
N ASP A 97 -0.74 -1.69 -0.83
CA ASP A 97 -0.29 -2.22 0.46
C ASP A 97 1.10 -1.67 0.84
N GLY A 98 1.81 -0.99 -0.07
CA GLY A 98 3.11 -0.35 0.20
C GLY A 98 4.26 -1.34 0.39
N PHE A 99 4.16 -2.56 -0.15
CA PHE A 99 5.18 -3.61 -0.01
C PHE A 99 6.13 -3.75 -1.21
N HIS A 100 5.94 -2.96 -2.27
CA HIS A 100 6.87 -2.91 -3.38
C HIS A 100 8.25 -2.43 -2.88
N PRO A 101 9.36 -3.06 -3.31
CA PRO A 101 10.69 -2.70 -2.82
C PRO A 101 11.04 -1.21 -2.96
N GLN A 102 10.55 -0.54 -4.01
CA GLN A 102 10.75 0.91 -4.20
C GLN A 102 10.00 1.74 -3.14
N ASN A 103 8.76 1.36 -2.80
CA ASN A 103 7.95 2.03 -1.78
C ASN A 103 8.58 1.88 -0.39
N LEU A 104 8.98 0.66 -0.03
CA LEU A 104 9.69 0.39 1.23
C LEU A 104 11.04 1.10 1.30
N GLY A 105 11.79 1.11 0.19
CA GLY A 105 13.08 1.81 0.10
C GLY A 105 12.91 3.32 0.27
N ALA A 106 11.92 3.93 -0.38
CA ALA A 106 11.62 5.34 -0.25
C ALA A 106 11.22 5.70 1.19
N LEU A 107 10.39 4.88 1.83
CA LEU A 107 10.03 5.05 3.25
C LEU A 107 11.26 5.01 4.17
N ALA A 108 12.16 4.05 3.96
CA ALA A 108 13.39 3.93 4.75
C ALA A 108 14.29 5.15 4.62
N LEU A 109 14.43 5.70 3.41
CA LEU A 109 15.22 6.90 3.14
C LEU A 109 14.62 8.16 3.78
N VAL A 110 13.29 8.32 3.73
CA VAL A 110 12.59 9.42 4.39
C VAL A 110 12.76 9.32 5.92
N GLY A 111 12.59 8.12 6.49
CA GLY A 111 12.79 7.89 7.92
C GLY A 111 14.22 8.18 8.38
N GLU A 112 15.22 7.85 7.56
CA GLU A 112 16.63 8.18 7.82
C GLU A 112 16.86 9.71 7.85
N ALA A 113 16.35 10.43 6.84
CA ALA A 113 16.47 11.88 6.80
C ALA A 113 15.81 12.55 8.01
N HIS A 114 14.65 12.04 8.43
CA HIS A 114 13.94 12.53 9.62
C HIS A 114 14.71 12.24 10.91
N ARG A 115 15.28 11.03 11.08
CA ARG A 115 16.08 10.68 12.25
C ARG A 115 17.33 11.56 12.40
N ARG A 116 18.02 11.86 11.29
CA ARG A 116 19.21 12.71 11.31
C ARG A 116 18.89 14.11 11.84
N ARG A 117 17.73 14.67 11.50
CA ARG A 117 17.26 15.97 12.02
C ARG A 117 17.15 15.97 13.55
N PHE A 118 16.50 14.96 14.13
CA PHE A 118 16.37 14.86 15.60
C PHE A 118 17.70 14.60 16.31
N MET A 119 18.63 13.88 15.67
CA MET A 119 19.95 13.63 16.23
C MET A 119 20.88 14.86 16.18
N THR A 120 20.80 15.70 15.14
CA THR A 120 21.62 16.91 15.04
C THR A 120 21.15 18.04 15.96
N ASP A 121 19.86 18.09 16.32
CA ASP A 121 19.32 19.02 17.32
C ASP A 121 19.86 18.75 18.75
N ALA A 122 20.44 17.58 19.01
CA ALA A 122 21.07 17.26 20.29
C ALA A 122 22.51 17.79 20.46
N CYS A 123 23.20 18.24 19.39
CA CYS A 123 24.62 18.61 19.53
C CYS A 123 25.13 19.83 18.74
N THR A 124 24.56 20.23 17.60
CA THR A 124 25.11 21.37 16.82
C THR A 124 24.06 22.10 16.00
N ARG A 125 23.67 23.30 16.44
CA ARG A 125 22.90 24.27 15.64
C ARG A 125 23.79 24.84 14.53
N THR A 126 23.72 24.29 13.32
CA THR A 126 24.12 24.99 12.10
C THR A 126 22.94 25.03 11.12
N SER A 127 22.49 26.25 10.86
CA SER A 127 21.18 26.64 10.35
C SER A 127 20.98 26.52 8.83
N SER A 128 21.70 25.63 8.13
CA SER A 128 21.64 25.56 6.65
C SER A 128 21.05 24.27 6.06
N GLU A 129 20.78 23.23 6.86
CA GLU A 129 20.19 21.97 6.36
C GLU A 129 18.72 21.75 6.79
N ALA A 130 18.13 22.73 7.49
CA ALA A 130 16.91 22.56 8.28
C ALA A 130 15.56 22.72 7.54
N ASN A 131 15.54 22.70 6.20
CA ASN A 131 14.31 23.03 5.46
C ASN A 131 13.74 21.90 4.60
N VAL A 132 13.74 20.67 5.14
CA VAL A 132 12.80 19.64 4.66
C VAL A 132 11.53 19.77 5.52
N PRO A 133 10.42 20.29 4.98
CA PRO A 133 9.17 20.37 5.74
C PRO A 133 8.75 18.96 6.17
N ALA A 134 8.17 18.84 7.37
CA ALA A 134 7.46 17.63 7.75
C ALA A 134 6.31 17.46 6.74
N LEU A 135 6.50 16.57 5.76
CA LEU A 135 5.46 16.26 4.79
C LEU A 135 4.43 15.39 5.52
N PRO A 136 3.14 15.76 5.49
CA PRO A 136 2.08 14.86 5.95
C PRO A 136 2.27 13.50 5.26
N LEU A 137 2.02 12.39 5.95
CA LEU A 137 2.17 11.05 5.34
C LEU A 137 1.32 10.92 4.06
N ALA A 138 0.14 11.55 4.06
CA ALA A 138 -0.74 11.65 2.88
C ALA A 138 -0.14 12.42 1.69
N SER A 139 0.97 13.16 1.88
CA SER A 139 1.68 13.92 0.85
C SER A 139 2.96 13.24 0.36
N LEU A 140 3.26 12.03 0.85
CA LEU A 140 4.41 11.26 0.36
C LEU A 140 4.18 10.82 -1.09
N PRO A 141 5.21 10.88 -1.96
CA PRO A 141 5.08 10.52 -3.37
C PRO A 141 5.12 9.00 -3.61
N PHE A 142 4.93 8.19 -2.58
CA PHE A 142 5.00 6.73 -2.61
C PHE A 142 4.02 6.11 -1.62
N ASN A 143 3.63 4.85 -1.85
CA ASN A 143 2.70 4.15 -0.98
C ASN A 143 3.40 3.63 0.29
N VAL A 144 2.69 3.65 1.41
CA VAL A 144 3.23 3.30 2.74
C VAL A 144 2.46 2.09 3.28
N PRO A 145 3.10 1.16 4.02
CA PRO A 145 2.40 0.04 4.63
C PRO A 145 1.17 0.47 5.43
N CYS A 146 0.00 -0.03 5.01
CA CYS A 146 -1.29 0.49 5.46
C CYS A 146 -1.51 0.40 6.97
N THR A 147 -1.02 -0.66 7.62
CA THR A 147 -1.12 -0.80 9.09
C THR A 147 -0.31 0.27 9.82
N ALA A 148 0.93 0.54 9.38
CA ALA A 148 1.77 1.56 10.00
C ALA A 148 1.18 2.96 9.79
N LEU A 149 0.71 3.23 8.57
CA LEU A 149 0.01 4.47 8.23
C LEU A 149 -1.23 4.67 9.10
N ALA A 150 -2.08 3.64 9.22
CA ALA A 150 -3.30 3.71 10.04
C ALA A 150 -3.00 4.02 11.51
N CYS A 151 -1.97 3.42 12.10
CA CYS A 151 -1.57 3.73 13.48
C CYS A 151 -1.15 5.20 13.63
N ILE A 152 -0.37 5.74 12.68
CA ILE A 152 0.10 7.13 12.74
C ILE A 152 -1.06 8.11 12.55
N GLU A 153 -1.93 7.86 11.56
CA GLU A 153 -3.12 8.67 11.31
C GLU A 153 -4.08 8.70 12.52
N LEU A 154 -4.21 7.58 13.25
CA LEU A 154 -5.00 7.55 14.48
C LEU A 154 -4.38 8.43 15.56
N LEU A 155 -3.07 8.36 15.78
CA LEU A 155 -2.39 9.18 16.79
C LEU A 155 -2.49 10.68 16.46
N ASP A 156 -2.26 11.03 15.20
CA ASP A 156 -2.39 12.40 14.69
C ASP A 156 -3.82 12.93 14.84
N HIS A 157 -4.83 12.12 14.50
CA HIS A 157 -6.23 12.48 14.65
C HIS A 157 -6.63 12.86 16.09
N TYR A 158 -6.00 12.21 17.08
CA TYR A 158 -6.22 12.50 18.51
C TYR A 158 -5.25 13.54 19.09
N GLY A 159 -4.43 14.18 18.25
CA GLY A 159 -3.50 15.24 18.65
C GLY A 159 -2.35 14.75 19.53
N VAL A 160 -1.96 13.47 19.40
CA VAL A 160 -0.76 12.96 20.05
C VAL A 160 0.45 13.56 19.35
N ASP A 161 1.33 14.21 20.11
CA ASP A 161 2.57 14.75 19.56
C ASP A 161 3.51 13.61 19.15
N LEU A 162 3.87 13.56 17.87
CA LEU A 162 4.75 12.57 17.27
C LEU A 162 6.16 13.12 16.99
N ALA A 163 6.42 14.38 17.36
CA ALA A 163 7.69 15.07 17.17
C ALA A 163 8.70 14.83 18.30
#